data_AF-A0A9R0R6Y5-F1
#
_entry.id   AF-A0A9R0R6Y5-F1
#
_cell.length_a   1.000
_cell.length_b   1.000
_cell.length_c   1.000
_cell.angle_alpha   90.00
_cell.angle_beta   90.00
_cell.angle_gamma   90.00
#
_symmetry.space_group_name_H-M   'P 1'
#
loop_
_entity.id
_entity.type
_entity.pdbx_description
1 polymer ?
#
loop_
_entity_poly.entity_id
_entity_poly.type
_entity_poly.pdbx_seq_one_letter_code
_entity_poly.pdbx_strand_id
1 'polypeptide(L)'
;MAMSTATRMMRLHARRSSAFCLLRSSRPDPPQLQGLGSSCRWYRGATAAVGPLSTPVNLGVSIVPERKVFVVERLGMYHKSLSSGIHFLVPGIDRIAYVHSLEEEAIQIPDNPAITKDGTLIQIGGVLHVKIADPFLASYAIENPIYAVTHLAEFVAGSEICKITLDKTFKERDTLNHNIMKSINYASCEWGVKCLKYNIRITPTEGAKKAMEMQLEAESMMERVKKAKVKVKRFLPGLKRQLEG
;
A
#
# COMPACT_ATOMS: atom_id res chain seq x y z
N MET A 1 -0.57 40.25 55.93
CA MET A 1 -1.19 39.00 55.46
C MET A 1 -2.21 39.36 54.40
N ALA A 2 -1.87 39.11 53.15
CA ALA A 2 -2.60 39.56 51.97
C ALA A 2 -3.78 38.63 51.67
N MET A 3 -4.98 39.20 51.55
CA MET A 3 -6.09 38.60 50.81
C MET A 3 -6.48 39.59 49.72
N SER A 4 -6.15 39.27 48.46
CA SER A 4 -6.42 40.13 47.32
C SER A 4 -7.11 39.32 46.22
N THR A 5 -8.39 39.63 46.01
CA THR A 5 -8.98 39.88 44.70
C THR A 5 -8.76 38.83 43.59
N ALA A 6 -9.40 37.66 43.70
CA ALA A 6 -9.50 36.71 42.58
C ALA A 6 -10.95 36.39 42.17
N THR A 7 -11.90 37.28 42.52
CA THR A 7 -13.34 37.06 42.29
C THR A 7 -13.99 38.29 41.67
N ARG A 8 -13.45 38.78 40.53
CA ARG A 8 -14.11 39.86 39.77
C ARG A 8 -13.64 39.98 38.32
N MET A 9 -13.66 38.91 37.52
CA MET A 9 -13.54 39.05 36.05
C MET A 9 -14.13 37.88 35.23
N MET A 10 -15.23 37.29 35.70
CA MET A 10 -16.06 36.41 34.87
C MET A 10 -17.50 36.91 34.87
N ARG A 11 -17.75 37.96 34.10
CA ARG A 11 -19.06 38.41 33.58
C ARG A 11 -18.81 39.69 32.82
N LEU A 12 -18.79 39.61 31.50
CA LEU A 12 -19.20 40.63 30.52
C LEU A 12 -18.50 40.30 29.20
N HIS A 13 -19.14 39.46 28.38
CA HIS A 13 -19.24 39.64 26.93
C HIS A 13 -20.27 38.65 26.40
N ALA A 14 -21.53 38.93 26.72
CA ALA A 14 -22.66 38.46 25.94
C ALA A 14 -22.89 39.45 24.79
N ARG A 15 -23.26 38.91 23.62
CA ARG A 15 -23.81 39.56 22.42
C ARG A 15 -22.82 40.22 21.44
N ARG A 16 -22.51 39.46 20.38
CA ARG A 16 -22.74 39.80 18.96
C ARG A 16 -22.89 38.44 18.24
N SER A 17 -24.08 38.12 17.73
CA SER A 17 -24.42 38.13 16.29
C SER A 17 -23.36 37.40 15.45
N SER A 18 -23.64 36.37 14.67
CA SER A 18 -24.87 36.02 13.95
C SER A 18 -24.69 34.65 13.31
N ALA A 19 -25.79 33.92 13.22
CA ALA A 19 -26.10 32.85 12.26
C ALA A 19 -25.00 32.49 11.24
N PHE A 20 -24.44 31.29 11.36
CA PHE A 20 -24.00 30.52 10.19
C PHE A 20 -24.70 29.16 10.23
N CYS A 21 -25.99 29.24 9.90
CA CYS A 21 -26.82 28.10 9.55
C CYS A 21 -26.29 27.49 8.25
N LEU A 22 -26.16 26.16 8.26
CA LEU A 22 -26.52 25.26 7.17
C LEU A 22 -26.00 25.61 5.76
N LEU A 23 -24.88 24.99 5.37
CA LEU A 23 -24.66 24.58 3.98
C LEU A 23 -24.05 23.18 3.95
N ARG A 24 -24.98 22.22 4.04
CA ARG A 24 -24.88 20.85 3.57
C ARG A 24 -25.02 20.86 2.04
N SER A 25 -24.30 19.96 1.38
CA SER A 25 -24.30 19.65 -0.07
C SER A 25 -23.65 20.72 -0.95
N SER A 26 -22.57 20.41 -1.66
CA SER A 26 -22.65 19.58 -2.86
C SER A 26 -21.26 19.05 -3.21
N ARG A 27 -21.10 17.71 -3.16
CA ARG A 27 -20.02 17.04 -3.90
C ARG A 27 -20.51 16.90 -5.35
N PRO A 28 -19.68 17.13 -6.37
CA PRO A 28 -20.07 16.88 -7.74
C PRO A 28 -20.22 15.38 -7.97
N ASP A 29 -21.36 14.95 -8.51
CA ASP A 29 -21.61 13.57 -8.92
C ASP A 29 -20.67 13.20 -10.09
N PRO A 30 -20.13 11.96 -10.13
CA PRO A 30 -19.39 11.49 -11.29
C PRO A 30 -20.31 11.26 -12.50
N PRO A 31 -19.79 11.41 -13.73
CA PRO A 31 -20.60 11.33 -14.94
C PRO A 31 -21.18 9.93 -15.16
N GLN A 32 -22.49 9.85 -15.42
CA GLN A 32 -23.16 8.64 -15.84
C GLN A 32 -22.91 8.39 -17.34
N LEU A 33 -22.05 7.42 -17.66
CA LEU A 33 -21.95 6.87 -19.01
C LEU A 33 -23.08 5.85 -19.21
N GLN A 34 -24.13 6.28 -19.92
CA GLN A 34 -25.16 5.38 -20.44
C GLN A 34 -24.62 4.72 -21.71
N GLY A 35 -24.42 3.40 -21.65
CA GLY A 35 -24.03 2.57 -22.79
C GLY A 35 -24.56 1.16 -22.62
N LEU A 36 -25.71 0.89 -23.23
CA LEU A 36 -26.27 -0.44 -23.44
C LEU A 36 -25.27 -1.29 -24.26
N GLY A 37 -24.77 -2.36 -23.66
CA GLY A 37 -23.87 -3.29 -24.32
C GLY A 37 -23.55 -4.46 -23.41
N SER A 38 -24.32 -5.54 -23.56
CA SER A 38 -24.12 -6.83 -22.90
C SER A 38 -22.69 -7.33 -23.09
N SER A 39 -21.90 -7.29 -22.01
CA SER A 39 -20.83 -8.24 -21.78
C SER A 39 -20.58 -8.28 -20.28
N CYS A 40 -20.93 -9.39 -19.65
CA CYS A 40 -20.57 -9.70 -18.28
C CYS A 40 -19.05 -9.82 -18.21
N ARG A 41 -18.36 -8.71 -17.93
CA ARG A 41 -16.92 -8.68 -17.72
C ARG A 41 -16.67 -7.90 -16.45
N TRP A 42 -16.52 -8.65 -15.36
CA TRP A 42 -16.24 -8.14 -14.03
C TRP A 42 -14.90 -7.41 -14.02
N TYR A 43 -14.90 -6.10 -14.21
CA TYR A 43 -13.88 -5.20 -13.69
C TYR A 43 -14.47 -4.51 -12.46
N ARG A 44 -14.01 -4.93 -11.27
CA ARG A 44 -14.32 -4.25 -10.01
C ARG A 44 -13.60 -2.90 -10.01
N GLY A 45 -14.35 -1.83 -10.27
CA GLY A 45 -13.93 -0.47 -9.94
C GLY A 45 -13.86 -0.28 -8.43
N ALA A 46 -12.91 0.56 -8.00
CA ALA A 46 -12.68 0.97 -6.63
C ALA A 46 -14.00 1.39 -5.94
N THR A 47 -14.18 1.00 -4.67
CA THR A 47 -15.36 1.21 -3.79
C THR A 47 -16.43 0.11 -3.73
N ALA A 48 -16.15 -1.11 -4.20
CA ALA A 48 -16.95 -2.26 -3.78
C ALA A 48 -16.68 -2.54 -2.29
N ALA A 49 -17.67 -2.26 -1.44
CA ALA A 49 -17.71 -2.76 -0.07
C ALA A 49 -17.28 -4.25 -0.07
N VAL A 50 -16.32 -4.60 0.76
CA VAL A 50 -15.89 -5.98 1.01
C VAL A 50 -17.00 -6.67 1.81
N GLY A 51 -18.18 -6.83 1.19
CA GLY A 51 -19.21 -7.72 1.68
C GLY A 51 -18.78 -9.17 1.40
N PRO A 52 -19.22 -10.14 2.22
CA PRO A 52 -18.96 -11.54 1.96
C PRO A 52 -19.41 -11.85 0.52
N LEU A 53 -18.50 -12.45 -0.25
CA LEU A 53 -18.80 -12.95 -1.60
C LEU A 53 -20.11 -13.73 -1.52
N SER A 54 -21.07 -13.44 -2.41
CA SER A 54 -22.33 -14.20 -2.48
C SER A 54 -21.96 -15.67 -2.65
N THR A 55 -22.09 -16.44 -1.56
CA THR A 55 -21.75 -17.85 -1.57
C THR A 55 -22.83 -18.58 -2.37
N PRO A 56 -22.43 -19.49 -3.26
CA PRO A 56 -23.40 -20.25 -4.03
C PRO A 56 -24.26 -21.10 -3.08
N VAL A 57 -25.56 -21.14 -3.34
CA VAL A 57 -26.49 -22.00 -2.61
C VAL A 57 -26.21 -23.47 -2.94
N ASN A 58 -26.30 -24.33 -1.93
CA ASN A 58 -26.04 -25.76 -2.09
C ASN A 58 -27.28 -26.46 -2.66
N LEU A 59 -27.22 -26.82 -3.94
CA LEU A 59 -28.25 -27.59 -4.66
C LEU A 59 -27.95 -29.10 -4.71
N GLY A 60 -27.03 -29.58 -3.88
CA GLY A 60 -26.62 -31.00 -3.81
C GLY A 60 -25.41 -31.36 -4.69
N VAL A 61 -25.30 -30.73 -5.86
CA VAL A 61 -24.11 -30.82 -6.72
C VAL A 61 -23.46 -29.44 -6.77
N SER A 62 -22.20 -29.37 -6.35
CA SER A 62 -21.41 -28.13 -6.37
C SER A 62 -20.22 -28.28 -7.31
N ILE A 63 -20.14 -27.40 -8.30
CA ILE A 63 -19.05 -27.36 -9.28
C ILE A 63 -18.10 -26.25 -8.84
N VAL A 64 -16.91 -26.63 -8.40
CA VAL A 64 -15.86 -25.69 -8.01
C VAL A 64 -15.04 -25.37 -9.26
N PRO A 65 -15.01 -24.10 -9.71
CA PRO A 65 -14.22 -23.72 -10.87
C PRO A 65 -12.72 -23.86 -10.58
N GLU A 66 -11.92 -23.87 -11.64
CA GLU A 66 -10.47 -23.88 -11.51
C GLU A 66 -9.96 -22.70 -10.68
N ARG A 67 -8.87 -22.93 -9.93
CA ARG A 67 -8.19 -21.92 -9.08
C ARG A 67 -9.09 -21.27 -8.02
N LYS A 68 -10.19 -21.91 -7.65
CA LYS A 68 -10.99 -21.56 -6.47
C LYS A 68 -11.08 -22.73 -5.51
N VAL A 69 -11.26 -22.40 -4.24
CA VAL A 69 -11.52 -23.37 -3.17
C VAL A 69 -12.75 -22.94 -2.40
N PHE A 70 -13.66 -23.87 -2.18
CA PHE A 70 -14.84 -23.65 -1.36
C PHE A 70 -14.62 -24.28 0.01
N VAL A 71 -14.81 -23.50 1.07
CA VAL A 71 -14.74 -23.98 2.45
C VAL A 71 -16.16 -24.35 2.88
N VAL A 72 -16.34 -25.61 3.25
CA VAL A 72 -17.65 -26.17 3.61
C VAL A 72 -17.74 -26.39 5.11
N GLU A 73 -18.86 -25.94 5.66
CA GLU A 73 -19.26 -26.16 7.04
C GLU A 73 -20.42 -27.15 7.11
N ARG A 74 -20.42 -27.99 8.14
CA ARG A 74 -21.50 -28.91 8.48
C ARG A 74 -22.01 -28.54 9.87
N LEU A 75 -23.26 -28.10 9.96
CA LEU A 75 -23.87 -27.65 11.24
C LEU A 75 -23.04 -26.59 11.97
N GLY A 76 -22.34 -25.71 11.24
CA GLY A 76 -21.49 -24.66 11.79
C GLY A 76 -20.06 -25.08 12.16
N MET A 77 -19.70 -26.35 11.96
CA MET A 77 -18.34 -26.85 12.15
C MET A 77 -17.62 -26.97 10.80
N TYR A 78 -16.32 -26.70 10.76
CA TYR A 78 -15.51 -26.99 9.57
C TYR A 78 -15.57 -28.47 9.22
N HIS A 79 -15.84 -28.78 7.94
CA HIS A 79 -15.86 -30.16 7.45
C HIS A 79 -14.72 -30.44 6.47
N LYS A 80 -14.66 -29.70 5.35
CA LYS A 80 -13.59 -29.86 4.35
C LYS A 80 -13.46 -28.64 3.43
N SER A 81 -12.28 -28.46 2.85
CA SER A 81 -12.03 -27.57 1.72
C SER A 81 -12.17 -28.35 0.40
N LEU A 82 -12.99 -27.83 -0.51
CA LEU A 82 -13.22 -28.42 -1.83
C LEU A 82 -12.28 -27.76 -2.84
N SER A 83 -11.37 -28.55 -3.40
CA SER A 83 -10.55 -28.16 -4.55
C SER A 83 -11.38 -28.11 -5.84
N SER A 84 -10.80 -27.61 -6.93
CA SER A 84 -11.44 -27.56 -8.25
C SER A 84 -11.96 -28.92 -8.70
N GLY A 85 -13.19 -28.98 -9.18
CA GLY A 85 -13.86 -30.22 -9.59
C GLY A 85 -15.33 -30.28 -9.21
N ILE A 86 -15.95 -31.43 -9.47
CA ILE A 86 -17.35 -31.71 -9.14
C ILE A 86 -17.39 -32.37 -7.77
N HIS A 87 -18.16 -31.79 -6.85
CA HIS A 87 -18.33 -32.31 -5.50
C HIS A 87 -19.80 -32.49 -5.16
N PHE A 88 -20.10 -33.60 -4.48
CA PHE A 88 -21.42 -33.87 -3.93
C PHE A 88 -21.49 -33.37 -2.48
N LEU A 89 -22.51 -32.57 -2.19
CA LEU A 89 -22.78 -32.00 -0.89
C LEU A 89 -24.21 -32.36 -0.47
N VAL A 90 -24.44 -32.57 0.82
CA VAL A 90 -25.80 -32.86 1.29
C VAL A 90 -26.55 -31.55 1.48
N PRO A 91 -27.59 -31.27 0.67
CA PRO A 91 -28.35 -30.03 0.81
C PRO A 91 -29.02 -29.99 2.19
N GLY A 92 -29.03 -28.82 2.82
CA GLY A 92 -29.60 -28.59 4.16
C GLY A 92 -28.63 -28.76 5.32
N ILE A 93 -27.68 -29.71 5.25
CA ILE A 93 -26.69 -29.94 6.32
C ILE A 93 -25.36 -29.25 6.01
N ASP A 94 -24.87 -29.41 4.77
CA ASP A 94 -23.63 -28.80 4.32
C ASP A 94 -23.90 -27.38 3.81
N ARG A 95 -23.06 -26.42 4.18
CA ARG A 95 -23.11 -25.01 3.76
C ARG A 95 -21.75 -24.57 3.22
N ILE A 96 -21.71 -23.92 2.05
CA ILE A 96 -20.50 -23.24 1.57
C ILE A 96 -20.41 -21.91 2.32
N ALA A 97 -19.45 -21.82 3.24
CA ALA A 97 -19.27 -20.65 4.11
C ALA A 97 -18.34 -19.61 3.49
N TYR A 98 -17.25 -20.07 2.86
CA TYR A 98 -16.27 -19.18 2.23
C TYR A 98 -15.88 -19.68 0.85
N VAL A 99 -15.60 -18.72 -0.04
CA VAL A 99 -15.09 -18.97 -1.39
C VAL A 99 -13.81 -18.17 -1.53
N HIS A 100 -12.69 -18.88 -1.69
CA HIS A 100 -11.37 -18.28 -1.84
C HIS A 100 -10.85 -18.48 -3.26
N SER A 101 -10.31 -17.42 -3.83
CA SER A 101 -9.54 -17.49 -5.08
C SER A 101 -8.09 -17.80 -4.75
N LEU A 102 -7.51 -18.81 -5.41
CA LEU A 102 -6.08 -19.15 -5.31
C LEU A 102 -5.21 -18.33 -6.28
N GLU A 103 -5.86 -17.49 -7.09
CA GLU A 103 -5.19 -16.61 -8.03
C GLU A 103 -4.38 -15.54 -7.30
N GLU A 104 -3.33 -15.06 -7.95
CA GLU A 104 -2.54 -13.95 -7.45
C GLU A 104 -3.33 -12.65 -7.60
N GLU A 105 -3.47 -11.92 -6.50
CA GLU A 105 -4.15 -10.63 -6.46
C GLU A 105 -3.15 -9.52 -6.11
N ALA A 106 -3.26 -8.39 -6.81
CA ALA A 106 -2.47 -7.20 -6.56
C ALA A 106 -3.25 -6.24 -5.66
N ILE A 107 -2.80 -6.09 -4.42
CA ILE A 107 -3.37 -5.19 -3.43
C ILE A 107 -2.59 -3.88 -3.42
N GLN A 108 -3.33 -2.77 -3.56
CA GLN A 108 -2.76 -1.44 -3.44
C GLN A 108 -2.63 -1.07 -1.96
N ILE A 109 -1.41 -0.76 -1.52
CA ILE A 109 -1.16 -0.24 -0.17
C ILE A 109 -1.24 1.29 -0.21
N PRO A 110 -1.93 1.92 0.76
CA PRO A 110 -2.01 3.37 0.85
C PRO A 110 -0.63 3.99 1.07
N ASP A 111 -0.46 5.21 0.56
CA ASP A 111 0.78 5.96 0.74
C ASP A 111 0.75 6.66 2.11
N ASN A 112 1.71 6.35 2.99
CA ASN A 112 1.81 6.89 4.35
C ASN A 112 3.13 7.62 4.59
N PRO A 113 3.13 8.67 5.45
CA PRO A 113 4.34 9.42 5.76
C PRO A 113 5.27 8.61 6.67
N ALA A 114 6.57 8.65 6.37
CA ALA A 114 7.60 8.04 7.19
C ALA A 114 8.90 8.85 7.18
N ILE A 115 9.71 8.58 8.20
CA ILE A 115 10.99 9.24 8.43
C ILE A 115 12.10 8.22 8.15
N THR A 116 13.04 8.59 7.29
CA THR A 116 14.25 7.81 7.00
C THR A 116 15.28 7.94 8.12
N LYS A 117 16.33 7.13 8.09
CA LYS A 117 17.46 7.24 9.05
C LYS A 117 18.10 8.63 9.06
N ASP A 118 18.06 9.35 7.95
CA ASP A 118 18.65 10.69 7.80
C ASP A 118 17.71 11.82 8.28
N GLY A 119 16.56 11.48 8.86
CA GLY A 119 15.56 12.45 9.29
C GLY A 119 14.74 13.07 8.14
N THR A 120 14.88 12.55 6.92
CA THR A 120 14.12 13.06 5.77
C THR A 120 12.72 12.45 5.75
N LEU A 121 11.71 13.31 5.63
CA LEU A 121 10.30 12.95 5.47
C LEU A 121 9.99 12.52 4.03
N ILE A 122 9.44 11.31 3.89
CA ILE A 122 9.03 10.72 2.61
C ILE A 122 7.65 10.06 2.73
N GLN A 123 6.97 9.86 1.61
CA GLN A 123 5.73 9.08 1.51
C GLN A 123 6.06 7.68 0.98
N ILE A 124 5.60 6.65 1.68
CA ILE A 124 5.80 5.25 1.34
C ILE A 124 4.46 4.61 1.03
N GLY A 125 4.35 3.95 -0.12
CA GLY A 125 3.28 2.99 -0.35
C GLY A 125 3.76 1.92 -1.30
N GLY A 126 2.85 1.32 -2.07
CA GLY A 126 3.25 0.32 -3.04
C GLY A 126 2.14 -0.63 -3.45
N VAL A 127 2.54 -1.65 -4.20
CA VAL A 127 1.65 -2.75 -4.60
C VAL A 127 2.19 -4.05 -4.04
N LEU A 128 1.33 -4.79 -3.35
CA LEU A 128 1.63 -6.10 -2.79
C LEU A 128 0.90 -7.17 -3.58
N HIS A 129 1.67 -8.12 -4.09
CA HIS A 129 1.16 -9.30 -4.77
C HIS A 129 1.01 -10.43 -3.75
N VAL A 130 -0.23 -10.88 -3.54
CA VAL A 130 -0.56 -11.94 -2.58
C VAL A 130 -1.27 -13.09 -3.26
N LYS A 131 -1.17 -14.27 -2.65
CA LYS A 131 -2.06 -15.39 -2.92
C LYS A 131 -2.46 -16.07 -1.63
N ILE A 132 -3.64 -16.67 -1.62
CA ILE A 132 -4.06 -17.56 -0.54
C ILE A 132 -3.29 -18.87 -0.70
N ALA A 133 -2.55 -19.27 0.35
CA ALA A 133 -1.80 -20.51 0.39
C ALA A 133 -2.60 -21.62 1.09
N ASP A 134 -3.22 -21.29 2.22
CA ASP A 134 -4.11 -22.19 2.94
C ASP A 134 -5.51 -21.57 3.11
N PRO A 135 -6.53 -22.10 2.41
CA PRO A 135 -7.90 -21.59 2.47
C PRO A 135 -8.58 -21.86 3.83
N PHE A 136 -8.12 -22.84 4.61
CA PHE A 136 -8.66 -23.09 5.95
C PHE A 136 -8.23 -21.97 6.91
N LEU A 137 -6.93 -21.70 7.00
CA LEU A 137 -6.39 -20.63 7.83
C LEU A 137 -6.92 -19.26 7.39
N ALA A 138 -7.00 -19.00 6.08
CA ALA A 138 -7.55 -17.73 5.57
C ALA A 138 -9.02 -17.49 5.94
N SER A 139 -9.81 -18.54 6.20
CA SER A 139 -11.20 -18.43 6.65
C SER A 139 -11.35 -18.25 8.15
N TYR A 140 -10.57 -18.99 8.94
CA TYR A 140 -10.82 -19.13 10.38
C TYR A 140 -9.79 -18.44 11.27
N ALA A 141 -8.58 -18.14 10.77
CA ALA A 141 -7.57 -17.48 11.58
C ALA A 141 -7.91 -16.00 11.84
N ILE A 142 -8.49 -15.32 10.85
CA ILE A 142 -8.84 -13.90 10.94
C ILE A 142 -10.03 -13.58 10.02
N GLU A 143 -10.87 -12.61 10.40
CA GLU A 143 -12.08 -12.26 9.65
C GLU A 143 -11.78 -11.78 8.22
N ASN A 144 -10.75 -10.93 8.05
CA ASN A 144 -10.37 -10.34 6.78
C ASN A 144 -8.85 -10.44 6.58
N PRO A 145 -8.34 -11.54 5.99
CA PRO A 145 -6.90 -11.76 5.86
C PRO A 145 -6.22 -10.74 4.94
N ILE A 146 -6.90 -10.32 3.88
CA ILE A 146 -6.40 -9.30 2.93
C ILE A 146 -6.16 -7.97 3.64
N TYR A 147 -7.11 -7.54 4.49
CA TYR A 147 -7.02 -6.29 5.23
C TYR A 147 -5.89 -6.35 6.28
N ALA A 148 -5.80 -7.45 7.03
CA ALA A 148 -4.74 -7.66 8.01
C ALA A 148 -3.34 -7.63 7.38
N VAL A 149 -3.15 -8.29 6.24
CA VAL A 149 -1.89 -8.28 5.49
C VAL A 149 -1.56 -6.90 4.94
N THR A 150 -2.55 -6.13 4.49
CA THR A 150 -2.34 -4.76 3.98
C THR A 150 -1.75 -3.87 5.07
N HIS A 151 -2.32 -3.91 6.27
CA HIS A 151 -1.85 -3.11 7.41
C HIS A 151 -0.52 -3.58 7.95
N LEU A 152 -0.31 -4.90 8.01
CA LEU A 152 0.99 -5.46 8.35
C LEU A 152 2.06 -4.97 7.36
N ALA A 153 1.76 -4.98 6.06
CA ALA A 153 2.69 -4.52 5.03
C ALA A 153 3.02 -3.02 5.16
N GLU A 154 2.02 -2.19 5.48
CA GLU A 154 2.23 -0.77 5.78
C GLU A 154 3.20 -0.58 6.95
N PHE A 155 2.94 -1.24 8.07
CA PHE A 155 3.80 -1.14 9.26
C PHE A 155 5.22 -1.64 8.99
N VAL A 156 5.36 -2.81 8.33
CA VAL A 156 6.68 -3.40 8.03
C VAL A 156 7.47 -2.51 7.09
N ALA A 157 6.86 -1.99 6.02
CA ALA A 157 7.53 -1.10 5.06
C ALA A 157 8.07 0.17 5.75
N GLY A 158 7.27 0.78 6.64
CA GLY A 158 7.72 1.91 7.45
C GLY A 158 8.90 1.54 8.36
N SER A 159 8.82 0.39 9.04
CA SER A 159 9.86 -0.07 9.95
C SER A 159 11.20 -0.38 9.26
N GLU A 160 11.18 -0.93 8.03
CA GLU A 160 12.40 -1.21 7.28
C GLU A 160 13.03 0.08 6.73
N ILE A 161 12.20 1.04 6.31
CA ILE A 161 12.69 2.33 5.81
C ILE A 161 13.37 3.16 6.91
N CYS A 162 12.88 3.11 8.15
CA CYS A 162 13.53 3.78 9.27
C CYS A 162 14.98 3.32 9.52
N LYS A 163 15.37 2.12 9.04
CA LYS A 163 16.72 1.57 9.24
C LYS A 163 17.74 2.04 8.20
N ILE A 164 17.27 2.52 7.04
CA ILE A 164 18.10 2.84 5.88
C ILE A 164 18.05 4.33 5.54
N THR A 165 19.11 4.78 4.86
CA THR A 165 19.24 6.17 4.39
C THR A 165 18.49 6.35 3.08
N LEU A 166 18.05 7.57 2.78
CA LEU A 166 17.18 7.83 1.62
C LEU A 166 17.86 7.42 0.29
N ASP A 167 19.15 7.73 0.13
CA ASP A 167 19.88 7.35 -1.10
C ASP A 167 20.05 5.84 -1.27
N LYS A 168 20.20 5.12 -0.15
CA LYS A 168 20.33 3.65 -0.18
C LYS A 168 19.02 3.00 -0.59
N THR A 169 17.88 3.57 -0.20
CA THR A 169 16.56 3.04 -0.59
C THR A 169 16.37 3.02 -2.11
N PHE A 170 16.94 4.00 -2.83
CA PHE A 170 16.88 4.07 -4.29
C PHE A 170 17.90 3.16 -4.97
N LYS A 171 19.12 3.06 -4.43
CA LYS A 171 20.20 2.23 -4.99
C LYS A 171 19.97 0.73 -4.77
N GLU A 172 19.45 0.36 -3.61
CA GLU A 172 19.31 -1.03 -3.14
C GLU A 172 17.84 -1.42 -2.96
N ARG A 173 17.00 -1.03 -3.92
CA ARG A 173 15.55 -1.25 -3.83
C ARG A 173 15.18 -2.74 -3.78
N ASP A 174 15.92 -3.60 -4.46
CA ASP A 174 15.65 -5.04 -4.50
C ASP A 174 15.92 -5.72 -3.16
N THR A 175 17.00 -5.32 -2.47
CA THR A 175 17.32 -5.86 -1.14
C THR A 175 16.28 -5.41 -0.11
N LEU A 176 15.83 -4.15 -0.19
CA LEU A 176 14.74 -3.63 0.63
C LEU A 176 13.43 -4.43 0.42
N ASN A 177 13.03 -4.64 -0.84
CA ASN A 177 11.83 -5.41 -1.16
C ASN A 177 11.93 -6.85 -0.64
N HIS A 178 13.10 -7.48 -0.74
CA HIS A 178 13.32 -8.82 -0.20
C HIS A 178 13.16 -8.86 1.32
N ASN A 179 13.75 -7.90 2.04
CA ASN A 179 13.65 -7.82 3.50
C ASN A 179 12.21 -7.57 3.97
N ILE A 180 11.48 -6.65 3.32
CA ILE A 180 10.07 -6.38 3.60
C ILE A 180 9.23 -7.65 3.38
N MET A 181 9.38 -8.32 2.23
CA MET A 181 8.65 -9.57 1.95
C MET A 181 8.95 -10.67 2.95
N LYS A 182 10.20 -10.80 3.40
CA LYS A 182 10.61 -11.80 4.39
C LYS A 182 9.91 -11.54 5.73
N SER A 183 9.89 -10.29 6.19
CA SER A 183 9.23 -9.90 7.43
C SER A 183 7.70 -10.07 7.37
N ILE A 184 7.06 -9.72 6.24
CA ILE A 184 5.62 -9.92 6.06
C ILE A 184 5.27 -11.41 6.04
N ASN A 185 6.01 -12.22 5.27
CA ASN A 185 5.74 -13.66 5.16
C ASN A 185 5.93 -14.40 6.49
N TYR A 186 6.76 -13.92 7.41
CA TYR A 186 6.90 -14.52 8.73
C TYR A 186 5.57 -14.53 9.51
N ALA A 187 4.84 -13.40 9.50
CA ALA A 187 3.55 -13.29 10.19
C ALA A 187 2.36 -13.75 9.33
N SER A 188 2.39 -13.54 8.01
CA SER A 188 1.26 -13.88 7.13
C SER A 188 1.00 -15.39 7.00
N CYS A 189 1.98 -16.23 7.36
CA CYS A 189 1.82 -17.68 7.42
C CYS A 189 0.68 -18.09 8.36
N GLU A 190 0.50 -17.41 9.49
CA GLU A 190 -0.56 -17.71 10.46
C GLU A 190 -1.97 -17.44 9.90
N TRP A 191 -2.07 -16.54 8.92
CA TRP A 191 -3.33 -16.16 8.27
C TRP A 191 -3.58 -16.93 6.97
N GLY A 192 -2.71 -17.88 6.59
CA GLY A 192 -2.85 -18.64 5.34
C GLY A 192 -2.61 -17.82 4.07
N VAL A 193 -1.98 -16.65 4.16
CA VAL A 193 -1.66 -15.77 3.02
C VAL A 193 -0.17 -15.78 2.74
N LYS A 194 0.19 -15.87 1.46
CA LYS A 194 1.58 -15.81 1.00
C LYS A 194 1.80 -14.59 0.12
N CYS A 195 2.79 -13.77 0.48
CA CYS A 195 3.23 -12.64 -0.32
C CYS A 195 4.30 -13.08 -1.33
N LEU A 196 4.07 -12.78 -2.60
CA LEU A 196 4.96 -13.17 -3.71
C LEU A 196 5.94 -12.06 -4.07
N LYS A 197 5.43 -10.83 -4.16
CA LYS A 197 6.19 -9.65 -4.58
C LYS A 197 5.69 -8.40 -3.87
N TYR A 198 6.62 -7.59 -3.36
CA TYR A 198 6.35 -6.24 -2.90
C TYR A 198 7.03 -5.24 -3.83
N ASN A 199 6.25 -4.31 -4.41
CA ASN A 199 6.78 -3.22 -5.21
C ASN A 199 6.57 -1.90 -4.46
N ILE A 200 7.60 -1.47 -3.73
CA ILE A 200 7.57 -0.24 -2.94
C ILE A 200 7.42 1.01 -3.81
N ARG A 201 6.74 2.05 -3.37
CA ARG A 201 6.71 3.36 -4.04
C ARG A 201 7.15 4.39 -3.02
N ILE A 202 8.26 5.06 -3.31
CA ILE A 202 8.85 6.07 -2.43
C ILE A 202 8.70 7.41 -3.13
N THR A 203 7.91 8.30 -2.54
CA THR A 203 7.72 9.65 -3.05
C THR A 203 8.31 10.64 -2.03
N PRO A 204 9.47 11.25 -2.33
CA PRO A 204 10.02 12.26 -1.45
C PRO A 204 9.13 13.50 -1.39
N THR A 205 9.15 14.20 -0.25
CA THR A 205 8.50 15.51 -0.10
C THR A 205 9.14 16.54 -1.01
N GLU A 206 8.43 17.61 -1.36
CA GLU A 206 8.95 18.63 -2.30
C GLU A 206 10.25 19.29 -1.83
N GLY A 207 10.41 19.49 -0.52
CA GLY A 207 11.64 20.02 0.05
C GLY A 207 12.84 19.08 -0.15
N ALA A 208 12.64 17.78 0.08
CA ALA A 208 13.67 16.77 -0.13
C ALA A 208 14.05 16.60 -1.61
N LYS A 209 13.05 16.66 -2.51
CA LYS A 209 13.29 16.63 -3.97
C LYS A 209 14.19 17.76 -4.44
N LYS A 210 13.88 19.00 -4.03
CA LYS A 210 14.70 20.17 -4.39
C LYS A 210 16.13 20.06 -3.88
N ALA A 211 16.32 19.57 -2.65
CA ALA A 211 17.65 19.36 -2.09
C ALA A 211 18.46 18.32 -2.90
N MET A 212 17.82 17.22 -3.31
CA MET A 212 18.45 16.20 -4.17
C MET A 212 18.79 16.74 -5.56
N GLU A 213 17.88 17.51 -6.17
CA GLU A 213 18.11 18.13 -7.48
C GLU A 213 19.31 19.07 -7.42
N MET A 214 19.40 19.92 -6.39
CA MET A 214 20.57 20.80 -6.18
C MET A 214 21.87 20.01 -5.98
N GLN A 215 21.84 18.88 -5.27
CA GLN A 215 23.01 18.02 -5.08
C GLN A 215 23.46 17.39 -6.41
N LEU A 216 22.52 16.86 -7.19
CA LEU A 216 22.80 16.23 -8.48
C LEU A 216 23.34 17.25 -9.51
N GLU A 217 22.81 18.46 -9.51
CA GLU A 217 23.30 19.57 -10.33
C GLU A 217 24.73 19.96 -9.94
N ALA A 218 25.01 20.07 -8.64
CA ALA A 218 26.35 20.38 -8.13
C ALA A 218 27.36 19.28 -8.51
N GLU A 219 27.02 18.00 -8.32
CA GLU A 219 27.87 16.88 -8.73
C GLU A 219 28.15 16.88 -10.24
N SER A 220 27.10 17.09 -11.03
CA SER A 220 27.19 17.19 -12.49
C SER A 220 28.08 18.37 -12.94
N MET A 221 27.95 19.53 -12.30
CA MET A 221 28.77 20.71 -12.58
C MET A 221 30.24 20.46 -12.22
N MET A 222 30.51 19.85 -11.06
CA MET A 222 31.86 19.50 -10.64
C MET A 222 32.52 18.53 -11.63
N GLU A 223 31.79 17.54 -12.15
CA GLU A 223 32.31 16.61 -13.14
C GLU A 223 32.68 17.30 -14.45
N ARG A 224 31.82 18.23 -14.94
CA ARG A 224 32.11 19.04 -16.13
C ARG A 224 33.37 19.89 -15.95
N VAL A 225 33.52 20.56 -14.81
CA VAL A 225 34.71 21.37 -14.51
C VAL A 225 35.96 20.50 -14.41
N LYS A 226 35.88 19.31 -13.80
CA LYS A 226 36.99 18.34 -13.76
C LYS A 226 37.42 17.95 -15.18
N LYS A 227 36.48 17.58 -16.06
CA LYS A 227 36.76 17.24 -17.47
C LYS A 227 37.40 18.42 -18.21
N ALA A 228 36.89 19.63 -18.02
CA ALA A 228 37.45 20.84 -18.62
C ALA A 228 38.90 21.11 -18.15
N LYS A 229 39.16 21.01 -16.84
CA LYS A 229 40.52 21.17 -16.27
C LYS A 229 41.49 20.12 -16.81
N VAL A 230 41.07 18.86 -16.92
CA VAL A 230 41.88 17.78 -17.52
C VAL A 230 42.19 18.09 -18.98
N LYS A 231 41.20 18.56 -19.74
CA LYS A 231 41.38 18.98 -21.14
C LYS A 231 42.40 20.12 -21.23
N VAL A 232 42.23 21.20 -20.47
CA VAL A 232 43.15 22.35 -20.44
C VAL A 232 44.57 21.91 -20.06
N LYS A 233 44.74 21.08 -19.03
CA LYS A 233 46.04 20.52 -18.62
C LYS A 233 46.72 19.72 -19.72
N ARG A 234 45.94 19.03 -20.57
CA ARG A 234 46.47 18.26 -21.72
C ARG A 234 46.93 19.17 -22.87
N PHE A 235 46.28 20.31 -23.09
CA PHE A 235 46.61 21.24 -24.19
C PHE A 235 47.69 22.28 -23.81
N LEU A 236 47.85 22.60 -22.53
CA LEU A 236 48.83 23.58 -22.03
C LEU A 236 50.29 23.36 -22.49
N PRO A 237 50.84 22.13 -22.51
CA PRO A 237 52.22 21.90 -22.96
C PRO A 237 52.45 22.10 -24.47
N GLY A 238 51.38 22.02 -25.27
CA GLY A 238 51.44 22.29 -26.71
C GLY A 238 51.46 23.79 -27.01
N LEU A 239 50.64 24.57 -26.29
CA LEU A 239 50.59 26.03 -26.40
C LEU A 239 51.86 26.71 -25.89
N LYS A 240 52.46 26.24 -24.78
CA LYS A 240 53.74 26.77 -24.30
C LYS A 240 54.87 26.58 -25.32
N ARG A 241 54.91 25.43 -26.00
CA ARG A 241 55.88 25.16 -27.07
C ARG A 241 55.73 26.07 -28.30
N GLN A 242 54.56 26.64 -28.54
CA GLN A 242 54.34 27.59 -29.64
C GLN A 242 54.63 29.05 -29.27
N LEU A 243 54.76 29.36 -27.98
CA LEU A 243 55.02 30.72 -27.49
C LEU A 243 56.49 30.96 -27.13
N GLU A 244 57.27 29.91 -26.89
CA GLU A 244 58.70 29.99 -26.54
C GLU A 244 59.65 29.77 -27.74
N GLY A 245 59.12 29.56 -28.96
CA GLY A 245 59.89 29.43 -30.21
C GLY A 245 59.46 30.48 -31.22
#